data_AF-A0A5B0MT60-F1
#
_entry.id   AF-A0A5B0MT60-F1
#
_cell.length_a   1.000
_cell.length_b   1.000
_cell.length_c   1.000
_cell.angle_alpha   90.00
_cell.angle_beta   90.00
_cell.angle_gamma   90.00
#
_symmetry.space_group_name_H-M   'P 1'
#
loop_
_entity.id
_entity.type
_entity.pdbx_description
1 polymer ?
#
loop_
_entity_poly.entity_id
_entity_poly.type
_entity_poly.pdbx_seq_one_letter_code
_entity_poly.pdbx_strand_id
1 'polypeptide(L)'
;MMAVQSTPPSSSMSTAKPGTTEGAGPSQPTPSTTMPTTTSMAGPPEVESTIQRLSEHRNVRGVIILNRDGVVIRSSGPVFQGSDGVIVLRRYASEARKIVDAVGSSVDRMELDDQLRFLRIRTQQHEARIAHHP
;
A
#
# COMPACT_ATOMS: atom_id res chain seq x y z
N MET A 1 40.81 15.07 17.36
CA MET A 1 41.90 14.07 17.18
C MET A 1 41.85 13.18 18.43
N MET A 2 41.61 11.88 18.46
CA MET A 2 41.45 10.80 17.48
C MET A 2 40.49 9.75 18.10
N ALA A 3 39.78 8.99 17.26
CA ALA A 3 38.97 7.83 17.62
C ALA A 3 39.85 6.59 17.87
N VAL A 4 39.41 5.67 18.73
CA VAL A 4 39.74 4.24 18.62
C VAL A 4 38.61 3.35 19.17
N GLN A 5 38.23 2.39 18.34
CA GLN A 5 37.22 1.34 18.47
C GLN A 5 37.87 0.07 19.06
N SER A 6 37.12 -0.75 19.82
CA SER A 6 37.39 -2.20 19.96
C SER A 6 36.27 -2.98 20.68
N THR A 7 35.66 -3.92 19.96
CA THR A 7 35.02 -5.19 20.40
C THR A 7 35.93 -6.35 19.94
N PRO A 8 35.74 -7.66 20.24
CA PRO A 8 34.91 -8.42 21.21
C PRO A 8 35.76 -9.48 22.01
N PRO A 9 35.15 -10.47 22.73
CA PRO A 9 35.24 -11.90 22.30
C PRO A 9 33.97 -12.75 22.65
N SER A 10 33.50 -13.66 21.78
CA SER A 10 33.78 -15.10 21.63
C SER A 10 32.87 -16.08 22.43
N SER A 11 32.05 -16.81 21.67
CA SER A 11 31.74 -18.26 21.72
C SER A 11 31.15 -18.92 22.97
N SER A 12 30.07 -19.70 22.77
CA SER A 12 29.99 -21.14 23.13
C SER A 12 28.72 -21.80 22.58
N MET A 13 28.92 -22.83 21.76
CA MET A 13 27.95 -23.88 21.43
C MET A 13 27.58 -24.67 22.70
N SER A 14 26.35 -25.14 22.81
CA SER A 14 26.07 -26.31 23.65
C SER A 14 25.03 -27.20 22.98
N THR A 15 25.47 -28.42 22.71
CA THR A 15 24.68 -29.56 22.26
C THR A 15 24.29 -30.37 23.49
N ALA A 16 23.04 -30.79 23.59
CA ALA A 16 22.65 -31.85 24.53
C ALA A 16 21.51 -32.70 23.93
N LYS A 17 21.74 -34.00 23.97
CA LYS A 17 20.94 -35.13 23.47
C LYS A 17 20.14 -35.74 24.67
N PRO A 18 19.60 -36.98 24.58
CA PRO A 18 18.19 -37.35 24.48
C PRO A 18 17.56 -37.88 25.80
N GLY A 19 16.23 -38.02 25.84
CA GLY A 19 15.53 -38.72 26.94
C GLY A 19 14.20 -39.33 26.47
N THR A 20 14.00 -40.59 26.84
CA THR A 20 12.92 -41.51 26.45
C THR A 20 11.75 -41.46 27.47
N THR A 21 10.65 -42.14 27.09
CA THR A 21 9.61 -42.83 27.89
C THR A 21 8.33 -42.10 28.36
N GLU A 22 7.22 -42.63 27.85
CA GLU A 22 5.99 -43.08 28.53
C GLU A 22 4.94 -42.07 29.06
N GLY A 23 3.72 -42.21 28.51
CA GLY A 23 2.57 -42.66 29.30
C GLY A 23 1.53 -41.61 29.77
N ALA A 24 0.27 -41.88 29.38
CA ALA A 24 -1.01 -41.49 30.02
C ALA A 24 -1.57 -40.06 29.80
N GLY A 25 -2.75 -39.98 29.16
CA GLY A 25 -3.59 -38.76 29.00
C GLY A 25 -4.48 -38.47 30.22
N PRO A 26 -5.74 -37.97 30.08
CA PRO A 26 -6.37 -37.16 29.03
C PRO A 26 -6.98 -35.84 29.59
N SER A 27 -7.43 -34.93 28.70
CA SER A 27 -8.57 -33.97 28.87
C SER A 27 -8.26 -32.62 28.23
N GLN A 28 -8.78 -32.41 27.01
CA GLN A 28 -8.79 -31.11 26.33
C GLN A 28 -10.24 -30.71 26.04
N PRO A 29 -10.70 -29.54 26.50
CA PRO A 29 -11.73 -28.79 25.83
C PRO A 29 -11.13 -27.49 25.29
N THR A 30 -11.02 -27.36 23.97
CA THR A 30 -10.81 -26.05 23.33
C THR A 30 -11.79 -25.90 22.17
N PRO A 31 -12.61 -24.83 22.14
CA PRO A 31 -13.58 -24.59 21.08
C PRO A 31 -12.87 -24.09 19.82
N SER A 32 -13.01 -24.83 18.72
CA SER A 32 -12.65 -24.41 17.37
C SER A 32 -13.72 -23.46 16.82
N THR A 33 -13.66 -22.18 17.21
CA THR A 33 -14.36 -21.12 16.47
C THR A 33 -13.39 -20.58 15.43
N THR A 34 -13.46 -21.17 14.24
CA THR A 34 -12.82 -20.68 13.01
C THR A 34 -13.32 -19.26 12.74
N MET A 35 -12.45 -18.28 12.92
CA MET A 35 -12.68 -16.92 12.43
C MET A 35 -12.73 -16.95 10.90
N PRO A 36 -13.70 -16.32 10.23
CA PRO A 36 -13.61 -16.08 8.80
C PRO A 36 -12.53 -15.03 8.57
N THR A 37 -11.35 -15.47 8.11
CA THR A 37 -10.32 -14.57 7.61
C THR A 37 -10.89 -13.86 6.38
N THR A 38 -11.18 -12.57 6.53
CA THR A 38 -11.54 -11.70 5.41
C THR A 38 -10.40 -11.79 4.40
N THR A 39 -10.67 -12.45 3.27
CA THR A 39 -9.76 -12.56 2.14
C THR A 39 -9.61 -11.15 1.55
N SER A 40 -8.69 -10.38 2.10
CA SER A 40 -8.09 -9.26 1.41
C SER A 40 -7.45 -9.84 0.16
N MET A 41 -8.08 -9.63 -0.99
CA MET A 41 -7.54 -9.97 -2.30
C MET A 41 -6.14 -9.35 -2.38
N ALA A 42 -5.11 -10.15 -2.10
CA ALA A 42 -3.72 -9.73 -2.21
C ALA A 42 -3.54 -9.37 -3.68
N GLY A 43 -3.19 -8.12 -3.93
CA GLY A 43 -2.90 -7.68 -5.27
C GLY A 43 -1.60 -8.36 -5.69
N PRO A 44 -1.23 -8.27 -6.96
CA PRO A 44 0.11 -8.65 -7.36
C PRO A 44 1.14 -7.94 -6.44
N PRO A 45 2.08 -8.69 -5.83
CA PRO A 45 2.96 -8.16 -4.78
C PRO A 45 3.78 -6.95 -5.23
N GLU A 46 4.01 -6.79 -6.54
CA GLU A 46 4.66 -5.64 -7.13
C GLU A 46 3.89 -4.33 -6.95
N VAL A 47 2.55 -4.38 -6.96
CA VAL A 47 1.69 -3.20 -6.80
C VAL A 47 1.76 -2.71 -5.36
N GLU A 48 1.72 -3.63 -4.39
CA GLU A 48 1.80 -3.32 -2.97
C GLU A 48 3.18 -2.75 -2.61
N SER A 49 4.26 -3.35 -3.12
CA SER A 49 5.62 -2.84 -2.97
C SER A 49 5.77 -1.41 -3.51
N THR A 50 5.17 -1.13 -4.68
CA THR A 50 5.22 0.20 -5.30
C THR A 50 4.44 1.23 -4.49
N ILE A 51 3.22 0.89 -4.03
CA ILE A 51 2.41 1.77 -3.19
C ILE A 51 3.16 2.09 -1.90
N GLN A 52 3.74 1.07 -1.27
CA GLN A 52 4.51 1.24 -0.04
C GLN A 52 5.69 2.18 -0.26
N ARG A 53 6.51 1.94 -1.30
CA ARG A 53 7.64 2.79 -1.66
C ARG A 53 7.23 4.24 -1.91
N LEU A 54 6.10 4.45 -2.60
CA LEU A 54 5.56 5.78 -2.85
C LEU A 54 5.11 6.45 -1.55
N SER A 55 4.44 5.72 -0.65
CA SER A 55 3.95 6.25 0.62
C SER A 55 5.05 6.56 1.64
N GLU A 56 6.21 5.92 1.54
CA GLU A 56 7.37 6.15 2.43
C GLU A 56 8.10 7.48 2.16
N HIS A 57 7.89 8.08 0.99
CA HIS A 57 8.49 9.37 0.68
C HIS A 57 7.86 10.51 1.50
N ARG A 58 8.70 11.31 2.18
CA ARG A 58 8.26 12.44 3.04
C ARG A 58 7.29 13.42 2.39
N ASN A 59 7.37 13.59 1.07
CA ASN A 59 6.55 14.56 0.34
C ASN A 59 5.28 13.95 -0.26
N VAL A 60 5.01 12.66 -0.03
CA VAL A 60 3.81 11.99 -0.50
C VAL A 60 2.77 11.99 0.61
N ARG A 61 1.65 12.68 0.38
CA ARG A 61 0.52 12.76 1.31
C ARG A 61 -0.36 11.51 1.26
N GLY A 62 -0.46 10.89 0.08
CA GLY A 62 -1.22 9.68 -0.15
C GLY A 62 -1.19 9.25 -1.61
N VAL A 63 -1.56 8.00 -1.84
CA VAL A 63 -1.63 7.34 -3.15
C VAL A 63 -3.00 6.71 -3.28
N ILE A 64 -3.65 6.87 -4.43
CA ILE A 64 -4.95 6.27 -4.74
C ILE A 64 -4.82 5.53 -6.08
N ILE A 65 -5.38 4.32 -6.14
CA ILE A 65 -5.57 3.57 -7.38
C ILE A 65 -7.07 3.49 -7.66
N LEU A 66 -7.45 3.96 -8.84
CA LEU A 66 -8.82 4.03 -9.31
C LEU A 66 -9.00 3.10 -10.51
N ASN A 67 -10.18 2.51 -10.65
CA ASN A 67 -10.64 1.99 -11.94
C ASN A 67 -11.11 3.16 -12.84
N ARG A 68 -11.32 2.89 -14.13
CA ARG A 68 -11.87 3.86 -15.11
C ARG A 68 -13.24 4.42 -14.70
N ASP A 69 -14.02 3.63 -13.97
CA ASP A 69 -15.32 4.04 -13.43
C ASP A 69 -15.20 5.00 -12.23
N GLY A 70 -13.98 5.29 -11.75
CA GLY A 70 -13.75 6.12 -10.56
C GLY A 70 -13.91 5.38 -9.23
N VAL A 71 -14.04 4.05 -9.28
CA VAL A 71 -14.09 3.20 -8.09
C VAL A 71 -12.68 3.07 -7.51
N VAL A 72 -12.55 3.31 -6.20
CA VAL A 72 -11.28 3.16 -5.49
C VAL A 72 -10.96 1.70 -5.29
N ILE A 73 -9.87 1.23 -5.91
CA ILE A 73 -9.36 -0.14 -5.74
C ILE A 73 -8.46 -0.19 -4.51
N ARG A 74 -7.56 0.80 -4.36
CA ARG A 74 -6.64 0.90 -3.23
C ARG A 74 -6.36 2.35 -2.87
N SER A 75 -6.05 2.57 -1.60
CA SER A 75 -5.61 3.86 -1.08
C SER A 75 -4.59 3.67 0.04
N SER A 76 -3.55 4.52 0.07
CA SER A 76 -2.56 4.55 1.13
C SER A 76 -2.22 5.99 1.49
N GLY A 77 -1.83 6.24 2.74
CA GLY A 77 -1.38 7.54 3.23
C GLY A 77 -2.23 8.12 4.37
N PRO A 78 -1.66 9.03 5.17
CA PRO A 78 -2.33 9.60 6.35
C PRO A 78 -3.56 10.44 5.99
N VAL A 79 -3.62 11.03 4.80
CA VAL A 79 -4.74 11.90 4.37
C VAL A 79 -6.07 11.15 4.19
N PHE A 80 -6.02 9.83 4.05
CA PHE A 80 -7.21 8.98 3.87
C PHE A 80 -7.56 8.17 5.12
N GLN A 81 -6.85 8.39 6.23
CA GLN A 81 -7.11 7.72 7.52
C GLN A 81 -8.00 8.59 8.42
N GLY A 82 -8.73 7.96 9.34
CA GLY A 82 -9.64 8.62 10.28
C GLY A 82 -11.10 8.68 9.80
N SER A 83 -11.95 9.33 10.59
CA SER A 83 -13.40 9.41 10.37
C SER A 83 -13.77 10.05 9.02
N ASP A 84 -13.04 11.09 8.61
CA ASP A 84 -13.32 11.82 7.37
C ASP A 84 -12.54 11.29 6.16
N GLY A 85 -11.61 10.35 6.39
CA GLY A 85 -10.70 9.85 5.37
C GLY A 85 -11.41 9.25 4.16
N VAL A 86 -12.49 8.51 4.40
CA VAL A 86 -13.32 7.89 3.34
C VAL A 86 -14.05 8.95 2.51
N ILE A 87 -14.55 10.02 3.13
CA ILE A 87 -15.26 11.10 2.44
C ILE A 87 -14.28 11.86 1.54
N VAL A 88 -13.11 12.20 2.09
CA VAL A 88 -12.03 12.88 1.37
C VAL A 88 -11.56 12.04 0.18
N LEU A 89 -11.33 10.74 0.40
CA LEU A 89 -10.90 9.80 -0.63
C LEU A 89 -11.89 9.74 -1.80
N ARG A 90 -13.19 9.62 -1.52
CA ARG A 90 -14.25 9.62 -2.55
C ARG A 90 -14.29 10.93 -3.32
N ARG A 91 -14.07 12.07 -2.65
CA ARG A 91 -14.03 13.38 -3.31
C ARG A 91 -12.85 13.50 -4.27
N TYR A 92 -11.66 13.07 -3.84
CA TYR A 92 -10.49 13.02 -4.72
C TYR A 92 -10.71 12.11 -5.93
N ALA A 93 -11.29 10.92 -5.71
CA ALA A 93 -11.58 9.98 -6.79
C ALA A 93 -12.53 10.57 -7.85
N SER A 94 -13.65 11.16 -7.39
CA SER A 94 -14.66 11.74 -8.28
C SER A 94 -14.13 12.92 -9.09
N GLU A 95 -13.42 13.86 -8.46
CA GLU A 95 -12.87 15.02 -9.16
C GLU A 95 -11.71 14.64 -10.09
N ALA A 96 -10.81 13.74 -9.66
CA ALA A 96 -9.73 13.27 -10.51
C ALA A 96 -10.27 12.62 -11.80
N ARG A 97 -11.33 11.81 -11.70
CA ARG A 97 -11.99 11.21 -12.87
C ARG A 97 -12.54 12.27 -13.82
N LYS A 98 -13.32 13.23 -13.32
CA LYS A 98 -13.89 14.30 -14.15
C LYS A 98 -12.80 15.08 -14.91
N ILE A 99 -11.68 15.36 -14.24
CA ILE A 99 -10.56 16.07 -14.86
C ILE A 99 -9.93 15.21 -15.96
N VAL A 100 -9.66 13.93 -15.70
CA VAL A 100 -9.09 13.01 -16.69
C VAL A 100 -10.01 12.85 -17.89
N ASP A 101 -11.32 12.68 -17.68
CA ASP A 101 -12.30 12.55 -18.76
C ASP A 101 -12.35 13.81 -19.64
N ALA A 102 -12.37 14.99 -19.03
CA ALA A 102 -12.43 16.27 -19.74
C ALA A 102 -11.15 16.56 -20.53
N VAL A 103 -9.98 16.32 -19.92
CA VAL A 103 -8.69 16.52 -20.59
C VAL A 103 -8.47 15.46 -21.66
N GLY A 104 -8.78 14.19 -21.40
CA GLY A 104 -8.69 13.11 -22.38
C GLY A 104 -9.55 13.36 -23.60
N SER A 105 -10.81 13.80 -23.40
CA SER A 105 -11.70 14.19 -24.49
C SER A 105 -11.20 15.40 -25.29
N SER A 106 -10.37 16.26 -24.68
CA SER A 106 -9.79 17.41 -25.36
C SER A 106 -8.58 16.99 -26.20
N VAL A 107 -7.74 16.09 -25.68
CA VAL A 107 -6.58 15.51 -26.39
C VAL A 107 -7.04 14.72 -27.62
N ASP A 108 -8.07 13.87 -27.46
CA ASP A 108 -8.65 13.07 -28.55
C ASP A 108 -9.19 13.95 -29.71
N ARG A 109 -9.66 15.16 -29.40
CA ARG A 109 -10.11 16.15 -30.40
C ARG A 109 -8.97 16.90 -31.08
N MET A 110 -7.78 16.93 -30.47
CA MET A 110 -6.60 17.61 -31.01
C MET A 110 -5.84 16.71 -31.99
N GLU A 111 -5.72 15.41 -31.69
CA GLU A 111 -5.01 14.44 -32.52
C GLU A 111 -5.65 13.05 -32.40
N LEU A 112 -6.04 12.47 -33.54
CA LEU A 112 -6.85 11.23 -33.63
C LEU A 112 -6.15 9.95 -33.11
N ASP A 113 -4.84 10.00 -32.87
CA ASP A 113 -4.04 8.88 -32.38
C ASP A 113 -3.24 9.23 -31.11
N ASP A 114 -3.49 10.40 -30.51
CA ASP A 114 -2.87 10.77 -29.23
C ASP A 114 -3.81 10.44 -28.05
N GLN A 115 -3.21 10.09 -26.91
CA GLN A 115 -3.94 9.67 -25.72
C GLN A 115 -3.33 10.30 -24.48
N LEU A 116 -4.18 10.74 -23.56
CA LEU A 116 -3.72 11.29 -22.29
C LEU A 116 -2.98 10.22 -21.48
N ARG A 117 -1.66 10.36 -21.29
CA ARG A 117 -0.85 9.42 -20.49
C ARG A 117 -0.65 9.88 -19.06
N PHE A 118 -0.47 11.17 -18.85
CA PHE A 118 -0.06 11.72 -17.56
C PHE A 118 -0.54 13.15 -17.36
N LEU A 119 -1.01 13.44 -16.15
CA LEU A 119 -1.44 14.76 -15.74
C LEU A 119 -0.77 15.16 -14.43
N ARG A 120 -0.21 16.38 -14.39
CA ARG A 120 0.41 16.98 -13.21
C ARG A 120 -0.28 18.29 -12.89
N ILE A 121 -0.88 18.37 -11.71
CA ILE A 121 -1.60 19.56 -11.24
C ILE A 121 -0.88 20.09 -10.00
N ARG A 122 -0.35 21.31 -10.08
CA ARG A 122 0.30 21.98 -8.96
C ARG A 122 -0.65 23.03 -8.38
N THR A 123 -0.84 22.97 -7.07
CA THR A 123 -1.53 24.00 -6.28
C THR A 123 -0.51 24.68 -5.38
N GLN A 124 -0.94 25.71 -4.65
CA GLN A 124 -0.06 26.41 -3.69
C GLN A 124 0.46 25.48 -2.57
N GLN A 125 -0.32 24.46 -2.21
CA GLN A 125 -0.05 23.60 -1.05
C GLN A 125 0.42 22.21 -1.46
N HIS A 126 -0.10 21.69 -2.56
CA HIS A 126 0.04 20.29 -2.93
C HIS A 126 0.20 20.10 -4.43
N GLU A 127 0.76 18.96 -4.81
CA GLU A 127 0.87 18.53 -6.18
C GLU A 127 0.18 17.17 -6.36
N ALA A 128 -0.71 17.08 -7.33
CA ALA A 128 -1.31 15.83 -7.77
C ALA A 128 -0.64 15.36 -9.06
N ARG A 129 -0.31 14.06 -9.11
CA ARG A 129 0.20 13.38 -10.31
C ARG A 129 -0.73 12.22 -10.60
N ILE A 130 -1.30 12.21 -11.79
CA ILE A 130 -2.27 11.21 -12.24
C ILE A 130 -1.67 10.55 -13.48
N ALA A 131 -1.36 9.27 -13.37
CA ALA A 131 -1.02 8.44 -14.52
C ALA A 131 -2.31 7.79 -15.04
N HIS A 132 -2.63 8.03 -16.30
CA HIS A 132 -3.77 7.41 -16.97
C HIS A 132 -3.28 6.24 -17.82
N HIS A 133 -3.95 5.10 -17.69
CA HIS A 133 -3.70 3.94 -18.54
C HIS A 133 -4.86 3.81 -19.54
N PRO A 134 -4.58 3.82 -20.86
CA PRO A 134 -5.58 3.65 -21.91
C PRO A 134 -6.14 2.24 -21.93
#